data_AF-A0A2H0C741-F1
#
_entry.id   AF-A0A2H0C741-F1
#
_cell.length_a   1.000
_cell.length_b   1.000
_cell.length_c   1.000
_cell.angle_alpha   90.00
_cell.angle_beta   90.00
_cell.angle_gamma   90.00
#
_symmetry.space_group_name_H-M   'P 1'
#
loop_
_entity.id
_entity.type
_entity.pdbx_description
1 polymer ?
#
loop_
_entity_poly.entity_id
_entity_poly.type
_entity_poly.pdbx_seq_one_letter_code
_entity_poly.pdbx_strand_id
1 'polypeptide(L)'
;MQKLPFLGVIFLSLTLGYITGRITSFYELRHSTTMTLQPDVRGPIGVVDIQGVEEGNLVGDIQGNARMFLAGKQVIPGENGTFSVSADTLLVNNVWVSVPEGVKYVASVRGKKYYSLDSAAGERIVPQNRVYFYSQREAEDAGYVQ
;
A
#
# COMPACT_ATOMS: atom_id res chain seq x y z
N MET A 1 -27.71 -77.76 -43.86
CA MET A 1 -28.01 -76.36 -43.45
C MET A 1 -27.89 -76.25 -41.93
N GLN A 2 -26.69 -75.98 -41.37
CA GLN A 2 -26.52 -75.80 -39.91
C GLN A 2 -25.36 -74.85 -39.52
N LYS A 3 -24.70 -74.21 -40.48
CA LYS A 3 -23.54 -73.32 -40.24
C LYS A 3 -23.90 -71.84 -40.00
N LEU A 4 -25.15 -71.45 -40.29
CA LEU A 4 -25.63 -70.07 -40.16
C LEU A 4 -25.70 -69.54 -38.69
N PRO A 5 -26.14 -70.31 -37.68
CA PRO A 5 -26.22 -69.78 -36.31
C PRO A 5 -24.85 -69.56 -35.68
N PHE A 6 -23.82 -70.33 -36.09
CA PHE A 6 -22.48 -70.21 -35.53
C PHE A 6 -21.79 -68.89 -35.92
N LEU A 7 -21.99 -68.45 -37.16
CA LEU A 7 -21.46 -67.16 -37.65
C LEU A 7 -22.10 -65.98 -36.91
N GLY A 8 -23.40 -66.07 -36.60
CA GLY A 8 -24.11 -65.04 -35.84
C GLY A 8 -23.59 -64.89 -34.41
N VAL A 9 -23.28 -66.01 -33.74
CA VAL A 9 -22.71 -65.98 -32.37
C VAL A 9 -21.30 -65.36 -32.36
N ILE A 10 -20.48 -65.65 -33.37
CA ILE A 10 -19.14 -65.03 -33.49
C ILE A 10 -19.24 -63.53 -33.75
N PHE A 11 -20.15 -63.10 -34.63
CA PHE A 11 -20.33 -61.67 -34.91
C PHE A 11 -20.87 -60.93 -33.67
N LEU A 12 -21.79 -61.56 -32.94
CA LEU A 12 -22.33 -61.01 -31.70
C LEU A 12 -21.24 -60.87 -30.62
N SER A 13 -20.36 -61.87 -30.46
CA SER A 13 -19.28 -61.79 -29.47
C SER A 13 -18.25 -60.71 -29.82
N LEU A 14 -17.94 -60.52 -31.11
CA LEU A 14 -17.05 -59.45 -31.59
C LEU A 14 -17.65 -58.06 -31.35
N THR A 15 -18.93 -57.88 -31.64
CA THR A 15 -19.61 -56.58 -31.43
C THR A 15 -19.75 -56.25 -29.95
N LEU A 16 -20.10 -57.22 -29.10
CA LEU A 16 -20.12 -57.07 -27.65
C LEU A 16 -18.74 -56.73 -27.08
N GLY A 17 -17.69 -57.42 -27.53
CA GLY A 17 -16.32 -57.14 -27.12
C GLY A 17 -15.87 -55.73 -27.52
N TYR A 18 -16.18 -55.32 -28.75
CA TYR A 18 -15.88 -53.98 -29.24
C TYR A 18 -16.60 -52.88 -28.44
N ILE A 19 -17.92 -53.04 -28.21
CA ILE A 19 -18.72 -52.06 -27.45
C ILE A 19 -18.21 -51.96 -26.00
N THR A 20 -17.96 -53.11 -25.36
CA THR A 20 -17.45 -53.15 -23.98
C THR A 20 -16.10 -52.46 -23.88
N GLY A 21 -15.17 -52.74 -24.80
CA GLY A 21 -13.87 -52.07 -24.85
C GLY A 21 -13.98 -50.56 -25.11
N ARG A 22 -14.92 -50.12 -25.96
CA ARG A 22 -15.13 -48.69 -26.19
C ARG A 22 -15.69 -48.00 -24.95
N ILE A 23 -16.62 -48.62 -24.24
CA ILE A 23 -17.20 -48.06 -23.01
C ILE A 23 -16.12 -47.91 -21.93
N THR A 24 -15.29 -48.92 -21.71
CA THR A 24 -14.22 -48.85 -20.70
C THR A 24 -13.19 -47.78 -21.04
N SER A 25 -12.72 -47.70 -22.29
CA SER A 25 -11.78 -46.65 -22.70
C SER A 25 -12.36 -45.24 -22.56
N PHE A 26 -13.63 -45.03 -22.90
CA PHE A 26 -14.29 -43.74 -22.70
C PHE A 26 -14.50 -43.41 -21.22
N TYR A 27 -14.75 -44.41 -20.39
CA TYR A 27 -14.88 -44.24 -18.96
C TYR A 27 -13.55 -43.79 -18.34
N GLU A 28 -12.43 -44.43 -18.70
CA GLU A 28 -11.09 -44.04 -18.24
C GLU A 28 -10.72 -42.62 -18.68
N LEU A 29 -10.97 -42.25 -19.95
CA LEU A 29 -10.72 -40.90 -20.46
C LEU A 29 -11.51 -39.81 -19.73
N ARG A 30 -12.72 -40.11 -19.24
CA ARG A 30 -13.54 -39.14 -18.50
C ARG A 30 -13.16 -39.04 -17.02
N HIS A 31 -12.58 -40.10 -16.45
CA HIS A 31 -12.25 -40.15 -15.02
C HIS A 31 -10.74 -39.96 -14.75
N SER A 32 -9.90 -39.83 -15.78
CA SER A 32 -8.45 -39.67 -15.62
C SER A 32 -7.98 -38.25 -15.30
N THR A 33 -8.88 -37.35 -14.90
CA THR A 33 -8.49 -36.02 -14.41
C THR A 33 -9.08 -35.78 -13.03
N THR A 34 -8.64 -36.59 -12.07
CA THR A 34 -8.83 -36.25 -10.66
C THR A 34 -7.99 -35.01 -10.39
N MET A 35 -8.64 -33.84 -10.35
CA MET A 35 -8.00 -32.63 -9.85
C MET A 35 -7.61 -32.85 -8.39
N THR A 36 -6.33 -33.04 -8.14
CA THR A 36 -5.81 -33.12 -6.77
C THR A 36 -5.72 -31.70 -6.22
N LEU A 37 -6.63 -31.36 -5.30
CA LEU A 37 -6.53 -30.12 -4.52
C LEU A 37 -5.26 -30.21 -3.68
N GLN A 38 -4.24 -29.45 -4.06
CA GLN A 38 -3.04 -29.29 -3.25
C GLN A 38 -3.35 -28.29 -2.13
N PRO A 39 -3.20 -28.68 -0.85
CA PRO A 39 -3.39 -27.75 0.26
C PRO A 39 -2.35 -26.63 0.16
N ASP A 40 -2.76 -25.40 0.47
CA ASP A 40 -1.83 -24.27 0.52
C ASP A 40 -0.91 -24.45 1.74
N VAL A 41 0.33 -24.84 1.47
CA VAL A 41 1.38 -25.06 2.48
C VAL A 41 2.20 -23.80 2.75
N ARG A 42 1.82 -22.66 2.17
CA ARG A 42 2.51 -21.40 2.44
C ARG A 42 2.33 -21.01 3.90
N GLY A 43 3.41 -20.55 4.51
CA GLY A 43 3.35 -19.92 5.82
C GLY A 43 2.47 -18.66 5.78
N PRO A 44 1.88 -18.27 6.91
CA PRO A 44 1.08 -17.05 6.98
C PRO A 44 1.93 -15.85 6.56
N ILE A 45 1.43 -15.09 5.59
CA ILE A 45 2.08 -13.87 5.13
C ILE A 45 1.90 -12.81 6.21
N GLY A 46 3.00 -12.19 6.63
CA GLY A 46 2.95 -11.05 7.53
C GLY A 46 2.29 -9.85 6.84
N VAL A 47 1.16 -9.37 7.39
CA VAL A 47 0.41 -8.22 6.87
C VAL A 47 0.29 -7.19 7.97
N VAL A 48 0.48 -5.92 7.62
CA VAL A 48 0.17 -4.78 8.48
C VAL A 48 -0.92 -4.00 7.76
N ASP A 49 -2.12 -3.98 8.33
CA ASP A 49 -3.24 -3.18 7.84
C ASP A 49 -3.32 -1.88 8.64
N ILE A 50 -3.29 -0.75 7.95
CA ILE A 50 -3.36 0.59 8.55
C ILE A 50 -4.74 1.14 8.24
N GLN A 51 -5.59 1.20 9.25
CA GLN A 51 -6.99 1.60 9.10
C GLN A 51 -7.14 3.12 9.03
N GLY A 52 -6.30 3.87 9.75
CA GLY A 52 -6.28 5.33 9.67
C GLY A 52 -5.75 6.00 10.92
N VAL A 53 -6.20 7.25 11.13
CA VAL A 53 -5.89 8.04 12.33
C VAL A 53 -7.18 8.27 13.11
N GLU A 54 -7.23 7.77 14.34
CA GLU A 54 -8.33 7.93 15.28
C GLU A 54 -7.82 8.56 16.57
N GLU A 55 -8.46 9.63 17.04
CA GLU A 55 -8.08 10.35 18.28
C GLU A 55 -6.59 10.78 18.33
N GLY A 56 -6.00 11.09 17.17
CA GLY A 56 -4.58 11.46 17.08
C GLY A 56 -3.60 10.28 17.09
N ASN A 57 -4.11 9.05 17.08
CA ASN A 57 -3.31 7.83 17.01
C ASN A 57 -3.50 7.14 15.66
N LEU A 58 -2.43 6.63 15.07
CA LEU A 58 -2.46 5.68 13.98
C LEU A 58 -2.95 4.33 14.51
N VAL A 59 -4.04 3.83 13.92
CA VAL A 59 -4.68 2.57 14.30
C VAL A 59 -4.62 1.56 13.15
N GLY A 60 -4.52 0.29 13.51
CA GLY A 60 -4.46 -0.80 12.55
C GLY A 60 -4.23 -2.15 13.21
N ASP A 61 -3.93 -3.16 12.39
CA ASP A 61 -3.68 -4.52 12.84
C ASP A 61 -2.45 -5.15 12.15
N ILE A 62 -1.83 -6.08 12.87
CA ILE A 62 -0.67 -6.85 12.43
C ILE A 62 -1.07 -8.33 12.45
N GLN A 63 -1.06 -8.95 11.28
CA GLN A 63 -1.39 -10.36 11.06
C GLN A 63 -0.13 -11.14 10.66
N GLY A 64 -0.01 -12.37 11.14
CA GLY A 64 1.14 -13.22 10.82
C GLY A 64 2.44 -12.74 11.47
N ASN A 65 3.58 -13.14 10.91
CA ASN A 65 4.90 -12.83 11.46
C ASN A 65 5.46 -11.54 10.85
N ALA A 66 4.90 -10.40 11.25
CA ALA A 66 5.33 -9.07 10.82
C ALA A 66 5.86 -8.23 11.98
N ARG A 67 6.84 -7.38 11.70
CA ARG A 67 7.38 -6.39 12.64
C ARG A 67 7.22 -5.00 12.03
N MET A 68 6.58 -4.11 12.77
CA MET A 68 6.36 -2.73 12.37
C MET A 68 7.26 -1.79 13.17
N PHE A 69 7.83 -0.80 12.50
CA PHE A 69 8.61 0.26 13.11
C PHE A 69 8.08 1.61 12.64
N LEU A 70 7.83 2.52 13.58
CA LEU A 70 7.45 3.90 13.31
C LEU A 70 8.47 4.83 13.94
N ALA A 71 9.04 5.75 13.15
CA ALA A 71 10.08 6.70 13.60
C ALA A 71 11.22 6.05 14.41
N GLY A 72 11.65 4.85 14.00
CA GLY A 72 12.73 4.09 14.65
C GLY A 72 12.32 3.35 15.93
N LYS A 73 11.06 3.42 16.38
CA LYS A 73 10.53 2.66 17.51
C LYS A 73 9.72 1.46 17.01
N GLN A 74 9.96 0.29 17.61
CA GLN A 74 9.17 -0.90 17.31
C GLN A 74 7.75 -0.73 17.86
N VAL A 75 6.74 -0.98 17.03
CA VAL A 75 5.34 -1.03 17.44
C VAL A 75 5.07 -2.45 17.94
N ILE A 76 4.58 -2.56 19.17
CA ILE A 76 4.19 -3.83 19.77
C ILE A 76 2.66 -3.91 19.69
N PRO A 77 2.10 -4.84 18.89
CA PRO A 77 0.65 -5.01 18.82
C PRO A 77 0.13 -5.65 20.12
N GLY A 78 -1.14 -5.37 20.43
CA GLY A 78 -1.88 -6.02 21.51
C GLY A 78 -2.20 -7.48 21.21
N GLU A 79 -2.89 -8.15 22.14
CA GLU A 79 -3.16 -9.60 22.08
C GLU A 79 -3.92 -10.05 20.82
N ASN A 80 -4.73 -9.15 20.25
CA ASN A 80 -5.52 -9.36 19.04
C ASN A 80 -4.82 -8.86 17.76
N GLY A 81 -3.53 -8.51 17.82
CA GLY A 81 -2.79 -7.97 16.69
C GLY A 81 -3.04 -6.48 16.43
N THR A 82 -3.96 -5.84 17.17
CA THR A 82 -4.24 -4.41 16.98
C THR A 82 -3.13 -3.54 17.54
N PHE A 83 -2.87 -2.39 16.92
CA PHE A 83 -1.96 -1.39 17.45
C PHE A 83 -2.62 -0.01 17.43
N SER A 84 -2.22 0.83 18.39
CA SER A 84 -2.56 2.24 18.46
C SER A 84 -1.31 3.00 18.87
N VAL A 85 -0.81 3.87 18.00
CA VAL A 85 0.44 4.61 18.22
C VAL A 85 0.23 6.07 17.85
N SER A 86 0.78 7.02 18.60
CA SER A 86 0.62 8.44 18.28
C SER A 86 1.03 8.76 16.84
N ALA A 87 0.11 9.40 16.10
CA ALA A 87 0.31 9.82 14.72
C ALA A 87 1.29 11.01 14.62
N ASP A 88 1.64 11.65 15.74
CA ASP A 88 2.62 12.75 15.79
C ASP A 88 3.98 12.31 15.22
N THR A 89 4.29 11.02 15.32
CA THR A 89 5.50 10.42 14.76
C THR A 89 5.57 10.49 13.23
N LEU A 90 4.43 10.70 12.55
CA LEU A 90 4.30 10.83 11.10
C LEU A 90 4.09 12.28 10.65
N LEU A 91 3.82 13.21 11.57
CA LEU A 91 3.55 14.61 11.25
C LEU A 91 4.86 15.36 10.92
N VAL A 92 5.30 15.26 9.67
CA VAL A 92 6.25 16.23 9.12
C VAL A 92 5.46 17.47 8.73
N ASN A 93 5.59 18.55 9.51
CA ASN A 93 4.94 19.83 9.21
C ASN A 93 5.66 20.51 8.03
N ASN A 94 5.31 20.13 6.81
CA ASN A 94 5.76 20.82 5.60
C ASN A 94 4.94 22.10 5.40
N VAL A 95 5.48 23.23 5.85
CA VAL A 95 4.87 24.55 5.62
C VAL A 95 5.33 25.08 4.27
N TRP A 96 4.44 25.02 3.27
CA TRP A 96 4.68 25.67 1.98
C TRP A 96 4.45 27.18 2.12
N VAL A 97 5.50 27.96 1.84
CA VAL A 97 5.43 29.42 1.88
C VAL A 97 5.54 29.93 0.44
N SER A 98 4.45 30.47 -0.09
CA SER A 98 4.46 31.15 -1.38
C SER A 98 5.17 32.49 -1.24
N VAL A 99 6.43 32.56 -1.67
CA VAL A 99 7.19 33.81 -1.74
C VAL A 99 6.86 34.50 -3.06
N PRO A 100 6.40 35.77 -3.07
CA PRO A 100 6.16 36.51 -4.31
C PRO A 100 7.45 36.64 -5.15
N GLU A 101 7.34 36.58 -6.47
CA GLU A 101 8.51 36.69 -7.35
C GLU A 101 9.17 38.07 -7.26
N GLY A 102 10.51 38.11 -7.21
CA GLY A 102 11.29 39.35 -7.25
C GLY A 102 11.53 40.04 -5.91
N VAL A 103 10.96 39.54 -4.81
CA VAL A 103 11.23 40.07 -3.47
C VAL A 103 12.63 39.69 -3.00
N LYS A 104 13.31 40.63 -2.33
CA LYS A 104 14.70 40.47 -1.88
C LYS A 104 14.85 40.56 -0.37
N TYR A 105 13.86 41.12 0.31
CA TYR A 105 13.91 41.37 1.74
C TYR A 105 12.67 40.81 2.44
N VAL A 106 12.85 40.41 3.69
CA VAL A 106 11.80 39.90 4.55
C VAL A 106 11.92 40.53 5.93
N ALA A 107 10.80 40.93 6.50
CA ALA A 107 10.70 41.38 7.89
C ALA A 107 9.62 40.60 8.64
N SER A 108 9.62 40.73 9.96
CA SER A 108 8.57 40.19 10.81
C SER A 108 7.53 41.27 11.08
N VAL A 109 6.23 40.97 10.96
CA VAL A 109 5.13 41.86 11.39
C VAL A 109 5.32 42.35 12.84
N ARG A 110 5.89 41.50 13.70
CA ARG A 110 6.14 41.81 15.12
C ARG A 110 7.51 42.46 15.37
N GLY A 111 8.41 42.38 14.40
CA GLY A 111 9.76 42.88 14.51
C GLY A 111 9.88 44.31 14.00
N LYS A 112 11.01 44.94 14.29
CA LYS A 112 11.41 46.21 13.66
C LYS A 112 12.51 46.01 12.63
N LYS A 113 13.03 44.78 12.48
CA LYS A 113 14.16 44.49 11.61
C LYS A 113 13.75 43.84 10.30
N TYR A 114 14.40 44.25 9.22
CA TYR A 114 14.34 43.58 7.92
C TYR A 114 15.66 42.86 7.64
N TYR A 115 15.58 41.77 6.88
CA TYR A 115 16.73 40.96 6.49
C TYR A 115 16.66 40.63 5.00
N SER A 116 17.79 40.24 4.41
CA SER A 116 17.77 39.62 3.07
C SER A 116 16.98 38.31 3.13
N LEU A 117 16.27 37.99 2.06
CA LEU A 117 15.46 36.77 1.95
C LEU A 117 16.28 35.50 2.22
N ASP A 118 17.51 35.48 1.71
CA ASP A 118 18.45 34.34 1.82
C ASP A 118 19.25 34.35 3.13
N SER A 119 18.95 35.25 4.07
CA SER A 119 19.66 35.30 5.34
C SER A 119 19.09 34.29 6.33
N ALA A 120 19.98 33.66 7.12
CA ALA A 120 19.57 32.75 8.19
C ALA A 120 18.66 33.40 9.25
N ALA A 121 18.65 34.74 9.35
CA ALA A 121 17.73 35.47 10.22
C ALA A 121 16.34 35.60 9.58
N GLY A 122 16.27 35.92 8.28
CA GLY A 122 15.02 35.98 7.52
C GLY A 122 14.29 34.64 7.43
N GLU A 123 15.03 33.54 7.23
CA GLU A 123 14.48 32.18 7.20
C GLU A 123 13.86 31.75 8.54
N ARG A 124 14.38 32.25 9.67
CA ARG A 124 13.84 31.93 11.01
C ARG A 124 12.54 32.67 11.34
N ILE A 125 12.16 33.67 10.56
CA ILE A 125 10.89 34.37 10.77
C ILE A 125 9.75 33.40 10.50
N VAL A 126 8.82 33.27 11.46
CA VAL A 126 7.63 32.44 11.33
C VAL A 126 6.85 32.85 10.07
N PRO A 127 6.51 31.93 9.15
CA PRO A 127 5.91 32.26 7.86
C PRO A 127 4.69 33.17 7.94
N GLN A 128 3.82 32.95 8.93
CA GLN A 128 2.61 33.76 9.17
C GLN A 128 2.90 35.24 9.49
N ASN A 129 4.11 35.54 9.95
CA ASN A 129 4.53 36.90 10.31
C ASN A 129 5.48 37.50 9.26
N ARG A 130 5.71 36.87 8.10
CA ARG A 130 6.63 37.42 7.09
C ARG A 130 5.96 38.52 6.28
N VAL A 131 6.65 39.64 6.16
CA VAL A 131 6.33 40.72 5.22
C VAL A 131 7.47 40.81 4.23
N TYR A 132 7.16 40.83 2.94
CA TYR A 132 8.15 40.80 1.87
C TYR A 132 8.27 42.17 1.21
N PHE A 133 9.49 42.54 0.84
CA PHE A 133 9.79 43.79 0.15
C PHE A 133 10.71 43.56 -1.05
N TYR A 134 10.54 44.36 -2.09
CA TYR A 134 11.36 44.32 -3.30
C TYR A 134 12.70 45.03 -3.11
N SER A 135 12.75 46.03 -2.22
CA SER A 135 13.94 46.85 -1.97
C SER A 135 14.13 47.20 -0.49
N GLN A 136 15.36 47.57 -0.11
CA GLN A 136 15.67 48.06 1.25
C GLN A 136 14.88 49.32 1.58
N ARG A 137 14.78 50.23 0.60
CA ARG A 137 14.07 51.49 0.75
C ARG A 137 12.60 51.28 1.09
N GLU A 138 11.95 50.33 0.44
CA GLU A 138 10.56 49.98 0.72
C GLU A 138 10.35 49.45 2.15
N ALA A 139 11.30 48.65 2.64
CA ALA A 139 11.27 48.17 4.02
C ALA A 139 11.50 49.32 5.03
N GLU A 140 12.41 50.24 4.72
CA GLU A 140 12.70 51.42 5.55
C GLU A 140 11.54 52.41 5.57
N ASP A 141 10.91 52.66 4.42
CA ASP A 141 9.71 53.49 4.29
C ASP A 141 8.52 52.88 5.07
N ALA A 142 8.47 51.55 5.18
CA ALA A 142 7.51 50.82 6.01
C ALA A 142 7.87 50.83 7.52
N GLY A 143 8.97 51.47 7.92
CA GLY A 143 9.39 51.65 9.31
C GLY A 143 10.29 50.55 9.87
N TYR A 144 10.86 49.70 9.01
CA TYR A 144 11.82 48.68 9.40
C TYR A 144 13.27 49.20 9.31
N VAL A 145 14.14 48.65 10.15
CA VAL A 145 15.58 48.94 10.17
C VAL A 145 16.38 47.67 9.89
N GLN A 146 17.61 47.77 9.40
CA GLN A 146 18.43 46.59 9.13
C GLN A 146 18.97 45.96 10.44
#